data_AF-A0A367ZQ30-F1
#
_entry.id   AF-A0A367ZQ30-F1
#
_cell.length_a   1.000
_cell.length_b   1.000
_cell.length_c   1.000
_cell.angle_alpha   90.00
_cell.angle_beta   90.00
_cell.angle_gamma   90.00
#
_symmetry.space_group_name_H-M   'P 1'
#
loop_
_entity.id
_entity.type
_entity.pdbx_description
1 polymer ?
#
loop_
_entity_poly.entity_id
_entity_poly.type
_entity_poly.pdbx_seq_one_letter_code
_entity_poly.pdbx_strand_id
1 'polypeptide(L)' 'MCNLHRTYVGSVERGERNVTLSTLEVIADALGISVPTLLSEGSIENGGKK' A
#
# COMPACT_ATOMS: atom_id res chain seq x y z
N MET A 1 7.24 -6.51 8.78
CA MET A 1 6.03 -7.34 9.00
C MET A 1 4.86 -6.38 9.05
N CYS A 2 3.92 -6.45 8.11
CA CYS A 2 2.89 -5.42 7.92
C CYS A 2 1.80 -5.36 9.00
N ASN A 3 1.78 -6.23 10.02
CA ASN A 3 0.83 -6.21 11.16
C ASN A 3 -0.65 -5.93 10.78
N LEU A 4 -1.05 -6.32 9.57
CA LEU A 4 -2.40 -6.20 9.04
C LEU A 4 -3.02 -7.60 8.99
N HIS A 5 -4.28 -7.71 9.39
CA HIS A 5 -5.00 -8.96 9.28
C HIS A 5 -5.29 -9.25 7.80
N ARG A 6 -5.06 -10.49 7.35
CA ARG A 6 -5.29 -10.92 5.96
C ARG A 6 -6.68 -10.55 5.40
N THR A 7 -7.71 -10.61 6.24
CA THR A 7 -9.08 -10.26 5.81
C THR A 7 -9.25 -8.75 5.60
N TYR A 8 -8.55 -7.93 6.39
CA TYR A 8 -8.52 -6.49 6.21
C TYR A 8 -7.87 -6.14 4.88
N VAL A 9 -6.71 -6.73 4.57
CA VAL A 9 -6.03 -6.53 3.27
C VAL A 9 -6.95 -6.90 2.11
N GLY A 10 -7.62 -8.06 2.17
CA GLY A 10 -8.55 -8.45 1.11
C GLY A 10 -9.75 -7.50 0.95
N SER A 11 -10.27 -6.93 2.04
CA SER A 11 -11.32 -5.90 1.95
C SER A 11 -10.81 -4.58 1.38
N VAL A 12 -9.53 -4.23 1.58
CA VAL A 12 -8.91 -3.05 0.96
C VAL A 12 -8.78 -3.25 -0.55
N GLU A 13 -8.27 -4.39 -1.01
CA GLU A 13 -8.10 -4.70 -2.44
C GLU A 13 -9.43 -4.71 -3.20
N ARG A 14 -10.52 -5.14 -2.56
CA ARG A 14 -11.88 -5.10 -3.14
C ARG A 14 -12.57 -3.73 -3.03
N GLY A 15 -11.93 -2.72 -2.43
CA GLY A 15 -12.52 -1.39 -2.23
C GLY A 15 -13.65 -1.36 -1.19
N GLU A 16 -13.75 -2.38 -0.33
CA GLU A 16 -14.79 -2.49 0.71
C GLU A 16 -14.45 -1.68 1.97
N ARG A 17 -13.20 -1.21 2.10
CA ARG A 17 -12.70 -0.45 3.27
C ARG A 17 -11.92 0.78 2.83
N ASN A 18 -12.18 1.89 3.52
CA ASN A 18 -11.34 3.08 3.44
C ASN A 18 -10.09 2.88 4.29
N VAL A 19 -8.92 2.97 3.65
CA VAL A 19 -7.63 2.88 4.32
C VAL A 19 -7.20 4.23 4.88
N THR A 20 -6.50 4.20 6.01
CA THR A 20 -5.81 5.38 6.53
C THR A 20 -4.46 5.55 5.84
N LEU A 21 -3.88 6.75 5.91
CA LEU A 21 -2.54 6.99 5.38
C LEU A 21 -1.48 6.09 6.07
N SER A 22 -1.59 5.89 7.38
CA SER A 22 -0.69 5.01 8.15
C SER A 22 -0.77 3.55 7.69
N THR A 23 -1.95 3.08 7.30
CA THR A 23 -2.11 1.75 6.69
C THR A 23 -1.39 1.66 5.34
N LEU A 24 -1.53 2.68 4.50
CA LEU A 24 -0.87 2.74 3.20
C LEU A 24 0.65 2.76 3.34
N GLU A 25 1.19 3.49 4.31
CA GLU A 25 2.63 3.50 4.63
C GLU A 25 3.15 2.10 4.97
N VAL A 26 2.41 1.37 5.82
CA VAL A 26 2.79 0.01 6.21
C VAL A 26 2.74 -0.97 5.03
N ILE A 27 1.76 -0.81 4.14
CA ILE A 27 1.65 -1.62 2.91
C ILE A 27 2.80 -1.26 1.95
N ALA A 28 3.07 0.02 1.75
CA ALA A 28 4.12 0.51 0.87
C ALA A 28 5.51 0.04 1.34
N ASP A 29 5.80 0.16 2.64
CA ASP A 29 7.04 -0.30 3.27
C ASP A 29 7.20 -1.82 3.13
N ALA A 30 6.12 -2.58 3.36
CA ALA A 30 6.16 -4.04 3.19
C ALA A 30 6.37 -4.47 1.73
N LEU A 31 5.96 -3.66 0.76
CA LEU A 31 6.16 -3.88 -0.67
C LEU A 31 7.46 -3.25 -1.20
N GLY A 32 8.16 -2.44 -0.40
CA GLY A 32 9.38 -1.75 -0.80
C GLY A 32 9.18 -0.63 -1.83
N ILE A 33 7.97 -0.05 -1.88
CA ILE A 33 7.62 1.02 -2.83
C ILE A 33 7.15 2.28 -2.08
N SER A 34 6.93 3.37 -2.81
CA SER A 34 6.39 4.61 -2.24
C SER A 34 4.86 4.57 -2.16
N VAL A 35 4.27 5.29 -1.20
CA VAL A 35 2.81 5.39 -1.04
C VAL A 35 2.09 5.87 -2.32
N PRO A 36 2.56 6.89 -3.06
CA PRO A 36 1.90 7.30 -4.31
C PRO A 36 1.87 6.21 -5.38
N THR A 37 2.86 5.31 -5.39
CA THR A 37 2.92 4.17 -6.31
C THR A 37 1.76 3.19 -6.08
N LEU A 38 1.23 3.10 -4.85
CA LEU A 38 0.02 2.33 -4.56
C LEU A 38 -1.26 2.93 -5.16
N LEU A 39 -1.25 4.23 -5.46
CA LEU A 39 -2.40 4.98 -5.95
C LEU A 39 -2.29 5.30 -7.45
N SER A 40 -1.17 4.98 -8.08
CA SER A 40 -0.92 5.24 -9.50
C SER A 40 -1.30 4.04 -10.34
N GLU A 41 -2.03 4.26 -11.44
CA GLU A 41 -2.42 3.20 -12.35
C GLU A 41 -1.24 2.87 -13.29
N GLY A 42 -0.66 1.67 -13.14
CA GLY A 42 0.18 1.06 -14.18
C GLY A 42 1.60 1.62 -14.38
N SER A 43 2.22 2.28 -13.41
CA SER A 43 3.64 2.67 -13.48
C SER A 43 4.35 2.43 -12.16
N ILE A 44 5.14 1.35 -12.07
CA ILE A 44 6.04 1.11 -10.94
C ILE A 44 7.24 2.04 -11.13
N GLU A 45 7.12 3.27 -10.67
CA GLU A 45 8.25 4.18 -10.56
C GLU A 45 9.04 3.76 -9.32
N ASN A 46 10.18 3.08 -9.53
CA ASN A 46 11.13 2.84 -8.45
C ASN A 46 11.69 4.20 -8.03
N GLY A 47 11.02 4.83 -7.05
CA GLY A 47 11.49 6.05 -6.42
C GLY A 47 12.84 5.78 -5.79
N GLY A 48 13.90 6.02 -6.57
CA GLY A 48 15.26 6.05 -6.07
C GLY A 48 15.29 7.02 -4.91
N LYS A 49 15.51 6.50 -3.70
CA LYS A 49 16.01 7.31 -2.61
C LYS A 49 17.30 7.96 -3.12
N LYS A 50 17.25 9.27 -3.33
CA LYS A 50 18.46 10.09 -3.37
C LYS A 50 19.09 10.10 -1.99
#